data_AF-A0A5M3XSR9-F1
#
_entry.id   AF-A0A5M3XSR9-F1
#
_cell.length_a   1.000
_cell.length_b   1.000
_cell.length_c   1.000
_cell.angle_alpha   90.00
_cell.angle_beta   90.00
_cell.angle_gamma   90.00
#
_symmetry.space_group_name_H-M   'P 1'
#
loop_
_entity.id
_entity.type
_entity.pdbx_description
1 polymer ?
#
loop_
_entity_poly.entity_id
_entity_poly.type
_entity_poly.pdbx_seq_one_letter_code
_entity_poly.pdbx_strand_id
1 'polypeptide(L)'
;MRTTESKAAAAARIGAGLARGKRAELLERLKPCFARTGTWQQAGKYLTALVSELPKRNGWTIAQHAGDRSPDRTQRLLSRAVWDESAAMGEIRRFAVKGLDAAARRRRRGGLMIAAIDESGQEKQGN
;
A
#
# COMPACT_ATOMS: atom_id res chain seq x y z
N MET A 1 31.67 20.61 -8.06
CA MET A 1 30.69 20.23 -7.02
C MET A 1 29.28 20.16 -7.64
N ARG A 2 29.00 19.11 -8.44
CA ARG A 2 27.70 18.86 -9.15
C ARG A 2 27.23 17.39 -9.06
N THR A 3 27.96 16.56 -8.31
CA THR A 3 27.90 15.09 -8.37
C THR A 3 27.04 14.46 -7.27
N THR A 4 26.82 15.16 -6.15
CA THR A 4 25.99 14.70 -5.02
C THR A 4 24.50 14.74 -5.35
N GLU A 5 24.06 15.81 -6.01
CA GLU A 5 22.64 16.05 -6.36
C GLU A 5 22.14 15.03 -7.41
N SER A 6 22.95 14.75 -8.43
CA SER A 6 22.62 13.73 -9.44
C SER A 6 22.58 12.31 -8.87
N LYS A 7 23.46 11.98 -7.91
CA LYS A 7 23.49 10.66 -7.25
C LYS A 7 22.26 10.45 -6.35
N ALA A 8 21.87 11.46 -5.58
CA ALA A 8 20.67 11.40 -4.75
C ALA A 8 19.39 11.26 -5.59
N ALA A 9 19.30 12.01 -6.69
CA ALA A 9 18.17 11.93 -7.60
C ALA A 9 18.06 10.58 -8.33
N ALA A 10 19.19 9.92 -8.64
CA ALA A 10 19.19 8.55 -9.19
C ALA A 10 18.73 7.52 -8.15
N ALA A 11 19.21 7.60 -6.92
CA ALA A 11 18.80 6.72 -5.83
C ALA A 11 17.30 6.85 -5.51
N ALA A 12 16.77 8.08 -5.48
CA ALA A 12 15.35 8.34 -5.29
C ALA A 12 14.48 7.72 -6.40
N ARG A 13 14.92 7.81 -7.67
CA ARG A 13 14.21 7.18 -8.80
C ARG A 13 14.20 5.66 -8.70
N ILE A 14 15.32 5.04 -8.34
CA ILE A 14 15.43 3.59 -8.12
C ILE A 14 14.51 3.16 -6.98
N GLY A 15 14.53 3.90 -5.86
CA GLY A 15 13.64 3.66 -4.71
C GLY A 15 12.16 3.77 -5.09
N ALA A 16 11.78 4.82 -5.81
CA ALA A 16 10.41 5.01 -6.29
C ALA A 16 9.99 3.92 -7.29
N GLY A 17 10.89 3.47 -8.16
CA GLY A 17 10.68 2.35 -9.08
C GLY A 17 10.43 1.04 -8.35
N LEU A 18 11.28 0.70 -7.37
CA LEU A 18 11.11 -0.47 -6.52
C LEU A 18 9.78 -0.41 -5.75
N ALA A 19 9.44 0.75 -5.18
CA ALA A 19 8.19 0.93 -4.46
C ALA A 19 6.96 0.72 -5.36
N ARG A 20 6.98 1.25 -6.60
CA ARG A 20 5.92 0.98 -7.59
C ARG A 20 5.82 -0.49 -7.94
N GLY A 21 6.94 -1.15 -8.23
CA GLY A 21 6.97 -2.58 -8.56
C GLY A 21 6.44 -3.45 -7.42
N LYS A 22 6.82 -3.14 -6.18
CA LYS A 22 6.33 -3.85 -4.98
C LYS A 22 4.84 -3.66 -4.76
N ARG A 23 4.31 -2.46 -5.01
CA ARG A 23 2.85 -2.22 -4.95
C ARG A 23 2.10 -2.97 -6.03
N ALA A 24 2.63 -3.03 -7.25
CA ALA A 24 2.03 -3.80 -8.33
C ALA A 24 2.02 -5.32 -7.99
N GLU A 25 3.12 -5.85 -7.48
CA GLU A 25 3.21 -7.25 -7.00
C GLU A 25 2.15 -7.54 -5.92
N LEU A 26 2.02 -6.67 -4.92
CA LEU A 26 1.00 -6.83 -3.89
C LEU A 26 -0.41 -6.75 -4.47
N LEU A 27 -0.67 -5.81 -5.38
CA LEU A 27 -2.00 -5.63 -5.98
C LEU A 27 -2.42 -6.88 -6.78
N GLU A 28 -1.52 -7.48 -7.55
CA GLU A 28 -1.82 -8.73 -8.28
C GLU A 28 -2.13 -9.88 -7.33
N ARG A 29 -1.41 -9.99 -6.20
CA ARG A 29 -1.69 -11.00 -5.17
C ARG A 29 -3.04 -10.83 -4.50
N LEU A 30 -3.50 -9.58 -4.39
CA LEU A 30 -4.81 -9.25 -3.81
C LEU A 30 -5.98 -9.48 -4.77
N LYS A 31 -5.73 -9.64 -6.08
CA LYS A 31 -6.77 -9.79 -7.10
C LYS A 31 -7.80 -10.90 -6.77
N PRO A 32 -7.42 -12.10 -6.31
CA PRO A 32 -8.38 -13.16 -5.96
C PRO A 32 -9.31 -12.79 -4.80
N CYS A 33 -8.94 -11.82 -3.95
CA CYS A 33 -9.76 -11.38 -2.81
C CYS A 33 -10.95 -10.53 -3.25
N PHE A 34 -11.00 -10.06 -4.49
CA PHE A 34 -12.07 -9.19 -4.98
C PHE A 34 -13.00 -9.94 -5.93
N ALA A 35 -14.30 -9.87 -5.67
CA ALA A 35 -15.30 -10.47 -6.56
C ALA A 35 -15.42 -9.75 -7.92
N ARG A 36 -14.95 -8.50 -8.02
CA ARG A 36 -15.07 -7.67 -9.23
C ARG A 36 -13.76 -6.96 -9.56
N THR A 37 -13.35 -7.03 -10.83
CA THR A 37 -12.15 -6.35 -11.34
C THR A 37 -12.17 -4.84 -11.11
N GLY A 38 -13.33 -4.18 -11.26
CA GLY A 38 -13.44 -2.74 -11.01
C GLY A 38 -13.19 -2.36 -9.55
N THR A 39 -13.62 -3.19 -8.60
CA THR A 39 -13.34 -3.00 -7.16
C THR A 39 -11.85 -3.19 -6.88
N TRP A 40 -11.23 -4.22 -7.46
CA TRP A 40 -9.80 -4.46 -7.35
C TRP A 40 -8.95 -3.30 -7.90
N GLN A 41 -9.32 -2.76 -9.07
CA GLN A 41 -8.66 -1.58 -9.62
C GLN A 41 -8.79 -0.37 -8.70
N GLN A 42 -9.98 -0.15 -8.12
CA GLN A 42 -10.18 0.92 -7.15
C GLN A 42 -9.35 0.71 -5.88
N ALA A 43 -9.21 -0.52 -5.41
CA ALA A 43 -8.34 -0.85 -4.28
C ALA A 43 -6.86 -0.53 -4.56
N GLY A 44 -6.39 -0.74 -5.80
CA GLY A 44 -5.05 -0.34 -6.21
C GLY A 44 -4.82 1.18 -6.17
N LYS A 45 -5.81 1.97 -6.61
CA LYS A 45 -5.78 3.43 -6.50
C LYS A 45 -5.79 3.86 -5.02
N TYR A 46 -6.63 3.23 -4.22
CA TYR A 46 -6.73 3.48 -2.78
C TYR A 46 -5.41 3.20 -2.05
N LEU A 47 -4.79 2.04 -2.31
CA LEU A 47 -3.48 1.68 -1.77
C LEU A 47 -2.40 2.69 -2.15
N THR A 48 -2.42 3.16 -3.40
CA THR A 48 -1.47 4.19 -3.87
C THR A 48 -1.65 5.50 -3.11
N ALA A 49 -2.89 5.91 -2.84
CA ALA A 49 -3.16 7.09 -2.02
C ALA A 49 -2.74 6.90 -0.55
N LEU A 50 -2.96 5.72 0.04
CA LEU A 50 -2.61 5.47 1.44
C LEU A 50 -1.11 5.59 1.72
N VAL A 51 -0.28 5.05 0.82
CA VAL A 51 1.18 5.05 0.93
C VAL A 51 1.85 6.30 0.35
N SER A 52 1.05 7.30 -0.02
CA SER A 52 1.54 8.59 -0.51
C SER A 52 1.74 9.58 0.63
N GLU A 53 2.40 10.70 0.30
CA GLU A 53 2.67 11.81 1.20
C GLU A 53 1.46 12.76 1.35
N LEU A 54 0.24 12.29 1.11
CA LEU A 54 -0.96 13.10 1.27
C LEU A 54 -1.08 13.64 2.71
N PRO A 55 -1.29 14.96 2.89
CA PRO A 55 -1.33 15.58 4.21
C PRO A 55 -2.56 15.16 5.03
N LYS A 56 -3.68 14.83 4.36
CA LYS A 56 -4.91 14.33 4.98
C LYS A 56 -5.49 13.19 4.16
N ARG A 57 -5.75 12.05 4.80
CA ARG A 57 -6.33 10.86 4.17
C ARG A 57 -7.81 10.76 4.48
N ASN A 58 -8.62 11.59 3.81
CA ASN A 58 -10.07 11.46 3.81
C ASN A 58 -10.58 11.01 2.43
N GLY A 59 -11.84 10.61 2.33
CA GLY A 59 -12.42 10.08 1.09
C GLY A 59 -12.29 11.02 -0.11
N TRP A 60 -12.39 12.33 0.12
CA TRP A 60 -12.25 13.35 -0.93
C TRP A 60 -10.80 13.50 -1.42
N THR A 61 -9.84 13.64 -0.50
CA THR A 61 -8.42 13.77 -0.85
C THR A 61 -7.90 12.50 -1.53
N ILE A 62 -8.35 11.34 -1.07
CA ILE A 62 -8.00 10.05 -1.70
C ILE A 62 -8.59 9.94 -3.10
N ALA A 63 -9.85 10.34 -3.30
CA ALA A 63 -10.49 10.33 -4.61
C ALA A 63 -9.79 11.27 -5.61
N GLN A 64 -9.41 12.48 -5.17
CA GLN A 64 -8.61 13.40 -5.99
C GLN A 64 -7.27 12.79 -6.39
N HIS A 65 -6.54 12.20 -5.43
CA HIS A 65 -5.28 11.53 -5.72
C HIS A 65 -5.45 10.34 -6.69
N ALA A 66 -6.57 9.64 -6.59
CA ALA A 66 -6.97 8.54 -7.45
C ALA A 66 -7.46 8.98 -8.85
N GLY A 67 -7.58 10.29 -9.10
CA GLY A 67 -8.10 10.87 -10.34
C GLY A 67 -9.60 10.67 -10.53
N ASP A 68 -10.35 10.38 -9.47
CA ASP A 68 -11.79 10.21 -9.53
C ASP A 68 -12.51 11.55 -9.37
N ARG A 69 -13.63 11.73 -10.09
CA ARG A 69 -14.42 12.98 -10.09
C ARG A 69 -15.21 13.21 -8.79
N SER A 70 -15.40 12.16 -8.00
CA SER A 70 -16.19 12.17 -6.77
C SER A 70 -15.66 11.12 -5.78
N PRO A 71 -15.94 11.24 -4.47
CA PRO A 71 -15.52 10.28 -3.47
C PRO A 71 -16.29 8.95 -3.54
N ASP A 72 -17.35 8.87 -4.35
CA ASP A 72 -18.29 7.74 -4.37
C ASP A 72 -17.63 6.40 -4.68
N ARG A 73 -16.57 6.38 -5.50
CA ARG A 73 -15.85 5.13 -5.79
C ARG A 73 -15.07 4.63 -4.58
N THR A 74 -14.35 5.53 -3.91
CA THR A 74 -13.64 5.23 -2.66
C THR A 74 -14.61 4.87 -1.54
N GLN A 75 -15.73 5.60 -1.41
CA GLN A 75 -16.77 5.26 -0.44
C GLN A 75 -17.40 3.90 -0.74
N ARG A 76 -17.73 3.60 -2.00
CA ARG A 76 -18.24 2.28 -2.39
C ARG A 76 -17.26 1.15 -2.09
N LEU A 77 -15.97 1.35 -2.37
CA LEU A 77 -14.91 0.40 -1.99
C LEU A 77 -14.94 0.10 -0.49
N LEU A 78 -15.06 1.14 0.35
CA LEU A 78 -14.94 1.00 1.81
C LEU A 78 -16.24 0.57 2.50
N SER A 79 -17.41 0.81 1.90
CA SER A 79 -18.71 0.61 2.57
C SER A 79 -19.57 -0.49 1.97
N ARG A 80 -19.40 -0.83 0.68
CA ARG A 80 -20.34 -1.67 -0.06
C ARG A 80 -19.69 -2.73 -0.93
N ALA A 81 -18.38 -2.66 -1.14
CA ALA A 81 -17.70 -3.62 -1.99
C ALA A 81 -17.63 -4.99 -1.31
N VAL A 82 -17.82 -6.04 -2.11
CA VAL A 82 -17.61 -7.43 -1.68
C VAL A 82 -16.16 -7.80 -1.98
N TRP A 83 -15.40 -8.05 -0.92
CA TRP A 83 -14.04 -8.55 -0.95
C TRP A 83 -13.78 -9.40 0.30
N ASP A 84 -12.94 -10.41 0.16
CA ASP A 84 -12.52 -11.25 1.27
C ASP A 84 -11.44 -10.53 2.08
N GLU A 85 -11.88 -9.85 3.14
CA GLU A 85 -11.02 -9.07 4.04
C GLU A 85 -9.95 -9.96 4.70
N SER A 86 -10.33 -11.15 5.16
CA SER A 86 -9.40 -12.08 5.84
C SER A 86 -8.33 -12.60 4.88
N ALA A 87 -8.71 -12.97 3.66
CA ALA A 87 -7.75 -13.36 2.64
C ALA A 87 -6.82 -12.21 2.26
N ALA A 88 -7.35 -11.00 2.11
CA ALA A 88 -6.56 -9.81 1.78
C ALA A 88 -5.56 -9.45 2.89
N MET A 89 -5.99 -9.48 4.16
CA MET A 89 -5.09 -9.29 5.31
C MET A 89 -3.98 -10.36 5.34
N GLY A 90 -4.35 -11.63 5.08
CA GLY A 90 -3.38 -12.72 4.98
C GLY A 90 -2.33 -12.51 3.89
N GLU A 91 -2.75 -12.05 2.70
CA GLU A 91 -1.85 -11.72 1.60
C GLU A 91 -0.93 -10.54 1.92
N ILE A 92 -1.46 -9.47 2.52
CA ILE A 92 -0.67 -8.31 2.97
C ILE A 92 0.38 -8.73 3.99
N ARG A 93 -0.01 -9.53 4.99
CA ARG A 93 0.91 -10.04 6.01
C ARG A 93 2.03 -10.88 5.39
N ARG A 94 1.68 -11.85 4.54
CA ARG A 94 2.66 -12.68 3.80
C ARG A 94 3.60 -11.82 2.96
N PHE A 95 3.08 -10.78 2.30
CA PHE A 95 3.88 -9.85 1.51
C PHE A 95 4.86 -9.05 2.36
N ALA A 96 4.40 -8.49 3.49
CA ALA A 96 5.21 -7.70 4.41
C ALA A 96 6.34 -8.55 5.00
N VAL A 97 6.03 -9.74 5.53
CA VAL A 97 7.03 -10.67 6.11
C VAL A 97 8.08 -11.04 5.06
N LYS A 98 7.66 -11.47 3.86
CA LYS A 98 8.60 -11.81 2.77
C LYS A 98 9.51 -10.63 2.40
N GLY A 99 8.97 -9.41 2.42
CA GLY A 99 9.70 -8.18 2.15
C GLY A 99 10.75 -7.89 3.22
N LEU A 100 10.37 -7.98 4.50
CA LEU A 100 11.24 -7.78 5.65
C LEU A 100 12.35 -8.83 5.70
N ASP A 101 12.03 -10.11 5.49
CA ASP A 101 13.01 -11.19 5.41
C ASP A 101 14.05 -10.96 4.31
N ALA A 102 13.58 -10.53 3.13
CA ALA A 102 14.48 -10.21 2.03
C ALA A 102 15.36 -8.99 2.35
N ALA A 103 14.84 -8.00 3.07
CA ALA A 103 15.61 -6.84 3.50
C ALA A 103 16.65 -7.21 4.56
N ALA A 104 16.28 -8.08 5.51
CA ALA A 104 17.15 -8.59 6.55
C ALA A 104 18.33 -9.39 5.98
N ARG A 105 18.07 -10.32 5.04
CA ARG A 105 19.13 -11.08 4.36
C ARG A 105 20.16 -10.22 3.63
N ARG A 106 19.76 -9.03 3.15
CA ARG A 106 20.68 -8.09 2.48
C ARG A 106 21.58 -7.35 3.47
N ARG A 107 21.18 -7.21 4.74
CA ARG A 107 22.05 -6.64 5.77
C ARG A 107 22.93 -7.77 6.31
N ARG A 108 24.25 -7.70 6.12
CA ARG A 108 25.25 -8.69 6.55
C ARG A 108 25.42 -8.82 8.09
N ARG A 109 24.34 -8.89 8.86
CA ARG A 109 24.36 -9.22 10.29
C ARG A 109 23.22 -10.19 10.58
N GLY A 110 23.57 -11.47 10.72
CA GLY A 110 22.67 -12.57 11.06
C GLY A 110 22.15 -12.49 12.48
N GLY A 111 21.35 -11.47 12.79
CA GLY A 111 20.57 -11.37 14.01
C GLY A 111 19.14 -11.82 13.78
N LEU A 112 18.50 -12.35 14.83
CA LEU A 112 17.08 -12.69 14.85
C LEU A 112 16.24 -11.43 14.56
N MET A 113 15.33 -11.51 13.58
CA MET A 113 14.41 -10.42 13.27
C MET A 113 13.05 -10.70 13.92
N ILE A 114 12.59 -9.79 14.77
CA ILE A 114 11.25 -9.82 15.35
C ILE A 114 10.41 -8.76 14.65
N ALA A 115 9.32 -9.17 14.01
CA ALA A 115 8.31 -8.28 13.45
C ALA A 115 7.06 -8.35 14.33
N ALA A 116 6.75 -7.27 15.04
CA ALA A 116 5.48 -7.10 15.73
C ALA A 116 4.48 -6.50 14.75
N ILE A 117 3.38 -7.22 14.50
CA ILE A 117 2.24 -6.71 13.73
C ILE A 117 1.13 -6.47 14.74
N ASP A 118 0.94 -5.20 15.10
CA ASP A 118 -0.17 -4.78 15.93
C ASP A 118 -1.36 -4.43 15.03
N GLU A 119 -2.51 -5.04 15.31
CA GLU A 119 -3.79 -4.73 14.67
C GLU A 119 -4.62 -3.91 15.66
N SER A 120 -4.26 -2.65 15.84
CA SER A 120 -5.07 -1.73 16.64
C SER A 120 -6.30 -1.30 15.85
N GLY A 121 -7.48 -1.66 16.35
CA GLY A 121 -8.74 -1.09 15.91
C GLY A 121 -8.71 0.43 16.13
N GLN A 122 -9.05 1.20 15.11
CA GLN A 122 -9.29 2.63 15.28
C GLN A 122 -10.70 2.79 15.83
N GLU A 123 -10.82 3.07 17.12
CA GLU A 123 -12.11 3.36 17.75
C GLU A 123 -12.69 4.63 17.10
N LYS A 124 -13.73 4.45 16.29
CA LYS A 124 -14.42 5.57 15.65
C LYS A 124 -15.53 6.01 16.58
N GLN A 125 -15.35 7.15 17.26
CA GLN A 125 -16.48 7.89 17.80
C GLN A 125 -17.26 8.48 16.62
N GLY A 126 -18.40 7.87 16.29
CA GLY A 126 -19.39 8.49 15.42
C GLY A 126 -20.01 9.65 16.18
N ASN A 127 -20.08 10.82 15.54
CA ASN A 127 -20.87 11.94 16.02
C ASN A 127 -22.34 11.75 15.63
#